data_AF-I7JR08-F1
#
_entry.id   AF-I7JR08-F1
#
_cell.length_a   1.000
_cell.length_b   1.000
_cell.length_c   1.000
_cell.angle_alpha   90.00
_cell.angle_beta   90.00
_cell.angle_gamma   90.00
#
_symmetry.space_group_name_H-M   'P 1'
#
loop_
_entity.id
_entity.type
_entity.pdbx_description
1 polymer ?
#
loop_
_entity_poly.entity_id
_entity_poly.type
_entity_poly.pdbx_seq_one_letter_code
_entity_poly.pdbx_strand_id
1 'polypeptide(L)'
;MEAAMTNNDFETPSNFEDAISELESIVSDMQNNKLSLEDSMNKYKRGLDLANFCKSKLDAAQAQITVMQEDGTKKPLEQNTFPIE
;
A
#
# COMPACT_ATOMS: atom_id res chain seq x y z
N MET A 1 -18.16 -23.21 21.95
CA MET A 1 -18.97 -23.18 20.71
C MET A 1 -19.61 -21.81 20.71
N GLU A 2 -19.27 -20.86 19.85
CA GLU A 2 -19.03 -20.92 18.41
C GLU A 2 -17.89 -19.98 17.98
N ALA A 3 -17.14 -20.42 16.97
CA ALA A 3 -16.30 -19.57 16.16
C ALA A 3 -17.17 -18.84 15.14
N ALA A 4 -16.93 -17.53 14.95
CA ALA A 4 -17.35 -16.82 13.76
C ALA A 4 -16.22 -15.91 13.30
N MET A 5 -15.30 -16.51 12.55
CA MET A 5 -14.50 -15.82 11.54
C MET A 5 -15.43 -15.06 10.60
N THR A 6 -15.22 -13.76 10.45
CA THR A 6 -15.57 -13.03 9.24
C THR A 6 -14.29 -12.38 8.74
N ASN A 7 -13.49 -13.20 8.05
CA ASN A 7 -12.34 -12.75 7.26
C ASN A 7 -12.89 -11.91 6.11
N ASN A 8 -12.72 -10.60 6.22
CA ASN A 8 -13.04 -9.67 5.14
C ASN A 8 -11.77 -9.43 4.32
N ASP A 9 -11.38 -10.44 3.53
CA ASP A 9 -10.08 -10.53 2.84
C ASP A 9 -10.09 -9.90 1.43
N PHE A 10 -11.13 -9.15 1.04
CA PHE A 10 -11.25 -8.64 -0.34
C PHE A 10 -11.84 -7.22 -0.50
N GLU A 11 -12.03 -6.45 0.57
CA GLU A 11 -12.45 -5.05 0.40
C GLU A 11 -11.24 -4.19 0.02
N THR A 12 -11.32 -3.50 -1.12
CA THR A 12 -10.33 -2.47 -1.46
C THR A 12 -10.30 -1.42 -0.36
N PRO A 13 -9.15 -1.14 0.26
CA PRO A 13 -9.06 -0.19 1.35
C PRO A 13 -9.59 1.17 0.88
N SER A 14 -10.51 1.74 1.65
CA SER A 14 -11.14 3.01 1.30
C SER A 14 -10.16 4.19 1.46
N ASN A 15 -9.15 4.04 2.32
CA ASN A 15 -8.19 5.09 2.67
C ASN A 15 -6.74 4.61 2.58
N PHE A 16 -5.82 5.58 2.47
CA PHE A 16 -4.38 5.33 2.42
C PHE A 16 -3.86 4.63 3.69
N GLU A 17 -4.33 5.04 4.87
CA GLU A 17 -3.89 4.45 6.13
C GLU A 17 -4.32 2.98 6.26
N ASP A 18 -5.54 2.64 5.85
CA ASP A 18 -6.01 1.26 5.80
C ASP A 18 -5.14 0.42 4.85
N ALA A 19 -4.81 0.96 3.68
CA ALA A 19 -3.97 0.28 2.69
C ALA A 19 -2.55 0.01 3.20
N ILE A 20 -1.95 0.97 3.91
CA ILE A 20 -0.64 0.83 4.56
C ILE A 20 -0.71 -0.23 5.65
N SER A 21 -1.72 -0.17 6.53
CA SER A 21 -1.82 -1.09 7.67
C SER A 21 -2.02 -2.54 7.20
N GLU A 22 -2.79 -2.73 6.13
CA GLU A 22 -2.97 -4.05 5.50
C GLU A 22 -1.66 -4.55 4.86
N LEU A 23 -0.92 -3.67 4.17
CA LEU A 23 0.38 -4.01 3.59
C LEU A 23 1.40 -4.42 4.67
N GLU A 24 1.45 -3.71 5.80
CA GLU A 24 2.30 -4.08 6.94
C GLU A 24 1.94 -5.44 7.53
N SER A 25 0.64 -5.75 7.64
CA SER A 25 0.18 -7.07 8.09
C SER A 25 0.61 -8.17 7.12
N ILE A 26 0.47 -7.94 5.81
CA ILE A 26 0.93 -8.87 4.77
C ILE A 26 2.43 -9.13 4.88
N VAL A 27 3.23 -8.07 5.02
CA VAL A 27 4.70 -8.20 5.17
C VAL A 27 5.05 -8.97 6.44
N SER A 28 4.39 -8.66 7.56
CA SER A 28 4.58 -9.36 8.84
C SER A 28 4.24 -10.85 8.73
N ASP A 29 3.15 -11.18 8.04
CA ASP A 29 2.78 -12.57 7.79
C ASP A 29 3.78 -13.31 6.90
N MET A 30 4.29 -12.64 5.86
CA MET A 30 5.34 -13.17 4.98
C MET A 30 6.65 -13.43 5.75
N GLN A 31 6.99 -12.60 6.73
CA GLN A 31 8.16 -12.78 7.58
C GLN A 31 8.01 -13.95 8.56
N ASN A 32 6.78 -14.25 9.00
CA ASN A 32 6.53 -15.29 9.99
C ASN A 32 6.70 -16.74 9.48
N ASN A 33 7.06 -16.95 8.20
CA ASN A 33 7.43 -18.25 7.59
C ASN A 33 6.41 -19.40 7.78
N LYS A 34 5.19 -19.08 8.21
CA LYS A 34 4.08 -20.03 8.43
C LYS A 34 3.11 -20.11 7.25
N LEU A 35 3.35 -19.33 6.20
CA LEU A 35 2.50 -19.30 5.01
C LEU A 35 2.85 -20.44 4.07
N SER A 36 1.83 -21.06 3.49
CA SER A 36 2.03 -21.95 2.35
C SER A 36 2.51 -21.14 1.14
N LEU A 37 3.06 -21.83 0.13
CA LEU A 37 3.47 -21.20 -1.13
C LEU A 37 2.29 -20.49 -1.81
N GLU A 38 1.11 -21.10 -1.75
CA GLU A 38 -0.11 -20.57 -2.35
C GLU A 38 -0.61 -19.32 -1.62
N ASP A 39 -0.58 -19.33 -0.28
CA ASP A 39 -0.92 -18.15 0.53
C ASP A 39 0.09 -17.02 0.32
N SER A 40 1.38 -17.35 0.18
CA SER A 40 2.43 -16.37 -0.08
C SER A 40 2.24 -15.68 -1.44
N MET A 41 1.85 -16.44 -2.46
CA MET A 41 1.49 -15.89 -3.79
C MET A 41 0.27 -14.96 -3.71
N ASN A 42 -0.78 -15.35 -2.99
CA ASN A 42 -1.98 -14.54 -2.82
C ASN A 42 -1.67 -13.23 -2.07
N LYS A 43 -0.94 -13.31 -0.95
CA LYS A 43 -0.52 -12.15 -0.17
C LYS A 43 0.41 -11.23 -0.94
N TYR A 44 1.33 -11.77 -1.73
CA TYR A 44 2.18 -10.97 -2.61
C TYR A 44 1.36 -10.18 -3.64
N LYS A 45 0.39 -10.84 -4.30
CA LYS A 45 -0.50 -10.18 -5.26
C LYS A 45 -1.31 -9.08 -4.60
N ARG A 46 -1.90 -9.35 -3.43
CA ARG A 46 -2.64 -8.36 -2.64
C ARG A 46 -1.74 -7.18 -2.23
N GLY A 47 -0.52 -7.46 -1.76
CA GLY A 47 0.46 -6.44 -1.43
C GLY A 47 0.83 -5.54 -2.61
N LEU A 48 0.91 -6.11 -3.82
CA LEU A 48 1.15 -5.34 -5.04
C LEU A 48 -0.02 -4.41 -5.39
N ASP A 49 -1.25 -4.88 -5.26
CA ASP A 49 -2.46 -4.06 -5.44
C ASP A 49 -2.51 -2.90 -4.44
N LEU A 50 -2.24 -3.16 -3.16
CA LEU A 50 -2.18 -2.16 -2.10
C LEU A 50 -1.06 -1.13 -2.36
N ALA A 51 0.14 -1.59 -2.74
CA ALA A 51 1.25 -0.72 -3.06
C ALA A 51 0.94 0.22 -4.24
N ASN A 52 0.28 -0.31 -5.28
CA ASN A 52 -0.17 0.50 -6.42
C ASN A 52 -1.22 1.53 -6.02
N PHE A 53 -2.17 1.16 -5.15
CA PHE A 53 -3.15 2.08 -4.60
C PHE A 53 -2.50 3.23 -3.82
N CYS A 54 -1.58 2.90 -2.90
CA CYS A 54 -0.82 3.88 -2.14
C CYS A 54 -0.03 4.83 -3.04
N LYS A 55 0.65 4.28 -4.05
CA LYS A 55 1.39 5.06 -5.04
C LYS A 55 0.46 6.01 -5.81
N SER A 56 -0.68 5.53 -6.30
CA SER A 56 -1.64 6.36 -7.03
C SER A 56 -2.20 7.50 -6.17
N LYS A 57 -2.47 7.24 -4.89
CA LYS A 57 -2.89 8.29 -3.94
C LYS A 57 -1.80 9.35 -3.72
N LEU A 58 -0.55 8.92 -3.57
CA LEU A 58 0.59 9.83 -3.43
C LEU A 58 0.83 10.65 -4.70
N ASP A 59 0.78 10.02 -5.87
CA ASP A 59 0.89 10.71 -7.17
C ASP A 59 -0.22 11.76 -7.34
N ALA A 60 -1.46 11.42 -6.96
CA ALA A 60 -2.58 12.37 -7.01
C ALA A 60 -2.41 13.54 -6.03
N ALA A 61 -1.90 13.30 -4.82
CA ALA A 61 -1.58 14.34 -3.85
C ALA A 61 -0.43 15.22 -4.37
N GLN A 62 0.61 14.63 -4.95
CA GLN A 62 1.75 15.33 -5.52
C GLN A 62 1.34 16.19 -6.72
N ALA A 63 0.44 15.69 -7.58
CA ALA A 63 -0.12 16.45 -8.69
C ALA A 63 -0.90 17.68 -8.19
N GLN A 64 -1.73 17.53 -7.16
CA GLN A 64 -2.44 18.66 -6.55
C GLN A 64 -1.49 19.69 -5.96
N ILE A 65 -0.44 19.26 -5.25
CA ILE A 65 0.59 20.15 -4.71
C ILE A 65 1.34 20.86 -5.84
N THR A 66 1.64 20.16 -6.94
CA THR A 66 2.34 20.73 -8.11
C THR A 66 1.50 21.82 -8.77
N VAL A 67 0.21 21.56 -9.01
CA VAL A 67 -0.73 22.55 -9.57
C VAL A 67 -0.85 23.79 -8.66
N MET A 68 -0.87 23.61 -7.34
CA MET A 68 -0.85 24.74 -6.38
C MET A 68 0.49 25.49 -6.37
N GLN A 69 1.61 24.82 -6.63
CA GLN A 69 2.95 25.43 -6.71
C GLN A 69 3.21 26.15 -8.04
N GLU A 70 2.55 25.75 -9.13
CA GLU A 70 2.62 26.45 -10.42
C GLU A 70 2.09 27.90 -10.34
N ASP A 71 1.25 28.20 -9.35
CA ASP A 71 0.76 29.55 -9.03
C ASP A 71 1.75 30.39 -8.19
N GLY A 72 2.94 29.87 -7.80
CA GLY A 72 3.86 30.70 -7.00
C GLY A 72 5.31 30.26 -6.74
N THR A 73 5.69 28.98 -6.72
CA THR A 73 7.05 28.58 -6.35
C THR A 73 7.38 27.14 -6.79
N LYS A 74 8.19 27.00 -7.85
CA LYS A 74 8.69 25.70 -8.32
C LYS A 74 9.79 25.17 -7.39
N LYS A 75 9.52 24.05 -6.71
CA LYS A 75 10.57 23.07 -6.38
C LYS A 75 10.03 21.67 -6.68
N PRO A 76 10.52 20.99 -7.73
CA PRO A 76 10.27 19.57 -7.90
C PRO A 76 10.68 18.85 -6.62
N LEU A 77 9.73 18.18 -5.97
CA LEU A 77 10.04 17.25 -4.90
C LEU A 77 10.89 16.16 -5.55
N GLU A 78 12.19 16.18 -5.28
CA GLU A 78 13.13 15.21 -5.80
C GLU A 78 12.62 13.82 -5.41
N GLN A 79 12.29 13.03 -6.42
CA GLN A 79 11.94 11.63 -6.27
C GLN A 79 13.20 10.92 -5.80
N ASN A 80 13.48 10.99 -4.50
CA ASN A 80 14.52 10.20 -3.87
C ASN A 80 14.06 8.76 -3.96
N THR A 81 14.48 8.11 -5.04
CA THR A 81 14.36 6.67 -5.24
C THR A 81 15.03 6.06 -4.02
N PHE A 82 14.25 5.52 -3.09
CA PHE A 82 14.81 4.70 -2.02
C PHE A 82 15.58 3.57 -2.71
N PRO A 83 16.91 3.52 -2.61
CA PRO A 83 17.65 2.40 -3.13
C PRO A 83 17.29 1.22 -2.24
N ILE A 84 16.57 0.27 -2.81
CA ILE A 84 16.47 -1.06 -2.22
C ILE A 84 17.79 -1.75 -2.61
N GLU A 85 18.80 -1.64 -1.74
CA GLU A 85 19.97 -2.53 -1.75
C GLU A 85 19.60 -3.89 -1.12
#